data_AF-A0A7Y2KX58-F1
#
_entry.id   AF-A0A7Y2KX58-F1
#
_cell.length_a   1.000
_cell.length_b   1.000
_cell.length_c   1.000
_cell.angle_alpha   90.00
_cell.angle_beta   90.00
_cell.angle_gamma   90.00
#
_symmetry.space_group_name_H-M   'P 1'
#
loop_
_entity.id
_entity.type
_entity.pdbx_description
1 polymer ?
#
loop_
_entity_poly.entity_id
_entity_poly.type
_entity_poly.pdbx_seq_one_letter_code
_entity_poly.pdbx_strand_id
1 'polypeptide(L)' 'MSEVDDLAAFAVLIDAGSFTLASQQLGCSKGQLSKRISHLEAQFSVV' A
#
# COMPACT_ATOMS: atom_id res chain seq x y z
N MET A 1 -3.56 -4.31 11.33
CA MET A 1 -2.78 -3.14 10.84
C MET A 1 -3.71 -1.95 10.95
N SER A 2 -3.22 -0.79 11.39
CA SER A 2 -4.10 0.36 11.56
C SER A 2 -4.43 0.99 10.21
N GLU A 3 -5.59 1.63 10.09
CA GLU A 3 -6.01 2.36 8.88
C GLU A 3 -4.96 3.40 8.44
N VAL A 4 -4.33 4.05 9.42
CA VAL A 4 -3.25 5.03 9.21
C VAL A 4 -2.01 4.37 8.60
N ASP A 5 -1.66 3.14 8.99
CA ASP A 5 -0.53 2.44 8.39
C ASP A 5 -0.78 2.16 6.90
N ASP A 6 -2.01 1.81 6.53
CA ASP A 6 -2.38 1.50 5.14
C ASP A 6 -2.41 2.78 4.29
N LEU A 7 -2.86 3.90 4.86
CA LEU A 7 -2.74 5.22 4.24
C LEU A 7 -1.28 5.63 4.02
N ALA A 8 -0.40 5.41 5.00
CA ALA A 8 1.02 5.70 4.87
C ALA A 8 1.69 4.82 3.80
N ALA A 9 1.33 3.53 3.73
CA ALA A 9 1.83 2.63 2.69
C ALA A 9 1.36 3.04 1.30
N PHE A 10 0.13 3.56 1.18
CA PHE A 10 -0.39 4.12 -0.05
C PHE A 10 0.40 5.37 -0.48
N ALA A 11 0.69 6.30 0.44
CA ALA A 11 1.50 7.49 0.13
C ALA A 11 2.89 7.09 -0.42
N VAL A 12 3.57 6.13 0.24
CA VAL A 12 4.87 5.61 -0.23
C VAL A 12 4.75 4.94 -1.61
N LEU A 13 3.65 4.24 -1.88
CA LEU A 13 3.40 3.65 -3.20
C LEU A 13 3.27 4.71 -4.30
N ILE A 14 2.53 5.79 -4.03
CA ILE A 14 2.35 6.90 -4.97
C ILE A 14 3.68 7.59 -5.27
N ASP A 15 4.47 7.90 -4.23
CA ASP A 15 5.78 8.55 -4.39
C ASP A 15 6.78 7.66 -5.13
N ALA A 16 6.77 6.34 -4.86
CA ALA A 16 7.67 5.41 -5.52
C ALA A 16 7.24 5.04 -6.96
N GLY A 17 5.96 5.19 -7.31
CA GLY A 17 5.39 4.86 -8.62
C GLY A 17 5.43 3.37 -8.99
N SER A 18 5.81 2.48 -8.07
CA SER A 18 5.97 1.05 -8.32
C SER A 18 5.79 0.23 -7.05
N PHE A 19 4.94 -0.80 -7.11
CA PHE A 19 4.75 -1.75 -6.01
C PHE A 19 6.06 -2.42 -5.57
N THR A 20 6.96 -2.72 -6.51
CA THR A 20 8.24 -3.35 -6.19
C THR A 20 9.11 -2.41 -5.36
N LEU A 21 9.28 -1.15 -5.80
CA LEU A 21 10.08 -0.15 -5.10
C LEU A 21 9.47 0.23 -3.75
N ALA A 22 8.16 0.48 -3.71
CA ALA A 22 7.45 0.82 -2.48
C ALA A 22 7.55 -0.29 -1.43
N SER A 23 7.41 -1.55 -1.84
CA SER A 23 7.52 -2.68 -0.91
C SER A 23 8.93 -2.82 -0.32
N GLN A 24 9.98 -2.53 -1.11
CA GLN A 24 11.36 -2.47 -0.61
C GLN A 24 11.55 -1.35 0.41
N GLN A 25 11.01 -0.14 0.14
CA GLN A 25 11.10 0.98 1.07
C GLN A 25 10.34 0.73 2.39
N LEU A 26 9.19 0.06 2.31
CA LEU A 26 8.36 -0.32 3.46
C LEU A 26 8.87 -1.56 4.20
N GLY A 27 9.92 -2.22 3.71
CA GLY A 27 10.44 -3.46 4.30
C GLY A 27 9.44 -4.62 4.29
N CYS A 28 8.53 -4.67 3.31
CA CYS A 28 7.52 -5.73 3.18
C CYS A 28 7.54 -6.37 1.79
N SER A 29 6.79 -7.46 1.61
CA SER A 29 6.70 -8.11 0.29
C SER A 29 5.74 -7.35 -0.64
N LYS A 30 6.00 -7.40 -1.96
CA LYS A 30 5.08 -6.84 -2.98
C LYS A 30 3.64 -7.35 -2.83
N GLY A 31 3.48 -8.64 -2.54
CA GLY A 31 2.16 -9.26 -2.34
C GLY A 31 1.45 -8.73 -1.10
N GLN A 32 2.19 -8.48 -0.01
CA GLN A 32 1.65 -7.86 1.20
C GLN A 32 1.22 -6.42 0.93
N LEU A 33 2.04 -5.62 0.26
CA LEU A 33 1.67 -4.25 -0.13
C LEU A 33 0.44 -4.25 -1.03
N SER A 34 0.41 -5.11 -2.05
CA SER A 34 -0.74 -5.22 -2.96
C SER A 34 -2.05 -5.53 -2.21
N LYS A 35 -2.03 -6.47 -1.26
CA LYS A 35 -3.21 -6.79 -0.44
C LYS A 35 -3.68 -5.61 0.42
N ARG A 36 -2.74 -4.84 0.97
CA ARG A 36 -3.06 -3.65 1.77
C ARG A 36 -3.75 -2.59 0.94
N ILE A 37 -3.26 -2.33 -0.28
CA ILE A 37 -3.88 -1.35 -1.18
C ILE A 37 -5.27 -1.82 -1.62
N SER A 38 -5.42 -3.09 -2.01
CA SER A 38 -6.74 -3.62 -2.36
C SER A 38 -7.75 -3.58 -1.21
N HIS A 39 -7.27 -3.76 0.03
CA HIS A 39 -8.13 -3.58 1.21
C HIS A 39 -8.52 -2.11 1.42
N LEU A 40 -7.57 -1.19 1.24
CA LEU A 40 -7.81 0.25 1.33
C LEU A 40 -8.85 0.71 0.28
N GLU A 41 -8.67 0.30 -0.99
CA GLU A 41 -9.61 0.54 -2.10
C GLU A 41 -11.02 0.05 -1.76
N ALA A 42 -11.14 -1.18 -1.24
CA ALA A 42 -12.41 -1.74 -0.81
C ALA A 42 -13.07 -0.97 0.35
N GLN A 43 -12.29 -0.52 1.34
CA GLN A 43 -12.81 0.26 2.48
C GLN A 43 -13.41 1.59 2.05
N PHE A 44 -12.79 2.28 1.10
CA PHE A 44 -13.28 3.57 0.60
C PHE A 44 -14.23 3.43 -0.60
N SER A 45 -14.57 2.20 -1.01
CA SER A 45 -15.44 1.90 -2.17
C SER A 45 -14.94 2.54 -3.47
N VAL A 46 -13.62 2.50 -3.69
CA VAL A 46 -12.96 3.06 -4.88
C VAL A 46 -12.25 1.94 -5.63
N VAL A 47 -12.29 1.97 -6.97
CA VAL A 47 -11.60 1.05 -7.89
C VAL A 47 -10.94 1.84 -9.00
#